data_AF-A0A4R0HB61-F1
#
_entry.id   AF-A0A4R0HB61-F1
#
_cell.length_a   1.000
_cell.length_b   1.000
_cell.length_c   1.000
_cell.angle_alpha   90.00
_cell.angle_beta   90.00
_cell.angle_gamma   90.00
#
_symmetry.space_group_name_H-M   'P 1'
#
loop_
_entity.id
_entity.type
_entity.pdbx_description
1 polymer ?
#
loop_
_entity_poly.entity_id
_entity_poly.type
_entity_poly.pdbx_seq_one_letter_code
_entity_poly.pdbx_strand_id
1 'polypeptide(L)'
;MKKYIVGLAVVPFVLMGCTATDSGSEPGATKTAAKNRTDPVAVAVGKPFTIGKHRLDAGWKLAYQQYLGAKVTGTVTNTSKKTSTAIFTIKFLKATTVVGNMSCVSNELEPGQSQAIECLNGVAGDVNLKGKYDKVTAEADF
;
A
#
# COMPACT_ATOMS: atom_id res chain seq x y z
N MET A 1 20.09 -29.20 42.92
CA MET A 1 20.36 -30.65 42.83
C MET A 1 19.37 -31.29 41.87
N LYS A 2 19.81 -32.32 41.11
CA LYS A 2 19.16 -33.05 39.99
C LYS A 2 19.36 -32.32 38.64
N LYS A 3 20.39 -32.58 37.79
CA LYS A 3 20.93 -33.81 37.13
C LYS A 3 19.85 -34.66 36.48
N TYR A 4 19.80 -34.72 35.14
CA TYR A 4 19.57 -35.91 34.27
C TYR A 4 19.84 -35.50 32.81
N ILE A 5 20.95 -35.93 32.19
CA ILE A 5 21.20 -37.15 31.38
C ILE A 5 21.33 -36.77 29.88
N VAL A 6 22.55 -37.01 29.41
CA VAL A 6 23.01 -37.08 28.02
C VAL A 6 22.35 -38.28 27.35
N GLY A 7 21.79 -38.10 26.15
CA GLY A 7 21.25 -39.18 25.32
C GLY A 7 21.58 -38.90 23.86
N LEU A 8 22.78 -39.31 23.44
CA LEU A 8 23.23 -39.38 22.07
C LEU A 8 22.56 -40.60 21.40
N ALA A 9 21.77 -40.40 20.34
CA ALA A 9 21.36 -41.48 19.44
C ALA A 9 21.32 -40.95 18.01
N VAL A 10 22.34 -41.34 17.24
CA VAL A 10 22.47 -41.18 15.80
C VAL A 10 22.05 -42.49 15.15
N VAL A 11 21.03 -42.50 14.28
CA VAL A 11 20.87 -43.51 13.21
C VAL A 11 20.15 -42.86 12.01
N PRO A 12 20.52 -43.17 10.74
CA PRO A 12 20.41 -42.25 9.61
C PRO A 12 19.37 -42.63 8.54
N PHE A 13 19.17 -41.70 7.60
CA PHE A 13 18.85 -41.88 6.18
C PHE A 13 17.51 -42.56 5.80
N VAL A 14 16.66 -41.85 5.03
CA VAL A 14 16.33 -42.14 3.62
C VAL A 14 15.22 -41.20 3.11
N LEU A 15 15.66 -40.32 2.18
CA LEU A 15 15.07 -39.83 0.92
C LEU A 15 13.63 -39.26 0.79
N MET A 16 13.64 -38.16 0.01
CA MET A 16 12.65 -37.71 -0.97
C MET A 16 11.40 -36.97 -0.45
N GLY A 17 11.56 -35.66 -0.31
CA GLY A 17 10.45 -34.71 -0.31
C GLY A 17 10.95 -33.31 -0.66
N CYS A 18 11.05 -32.98 -1.95
CA CYS A 18 11.11 -31.57 -2.36
C CYS A 18 9.76 -30.93 -2.04
N THR A 19 9.63 -30.35 -0.84
CA THR A 19 8.66 -29.29 -0.61
C THR A 19 9.47 -28.04 -0.36
N ALA A 20 9.46 -27.14 -1.34
CA ALA A 20 10.10 -25.85 -1.26
C ALA A 20 9.52 -25.10 -0.05
N THR A 21 10.32 -25.06 1.01
CA THR A 21 10.19 -24.04 2.04
C THR A 21 10.97 -22.85 1.53
N ASP A 22 10.29 -21.86 0.96
CA ASP A 22 10.62 -20.46 1.23
C ASP A 22 9.54 -19.52 0.67
N SER A 23 8.87 -18.81 1.56
CA SER A 23 8.73 -17.36 1.47
C SER A 23 8.15 -16.90 2.80
N GLY A 24 9.07 -16.67 3.73
CA GLY A 24 8.79 -15.85 4.90
C GLY A 24 8.15 -14.54 4.44
N SER A 25 7.04 -14.18 5.08
CA SER A 25 6.53 -12.82 4.99
C SER A 25 7.49 -11.91 5.74
N GLU A 26 8.42 -11.30 5.02
CA GLU A 26 9.30 -10.27 5.54
C GLU A 26 8.48 -8.99 5.77
N PRO A 27 8.45 -8.42 6.99
CA PRO A 27 7.73 -7.19 7.27
C PRO A 27 8.57 -6.01 6.78
N GLY A 28 8.45 -5.68 5.49
CA GLY A 28 9.18 -4.55 4.92
C GLY A 28 9.14 -4.40 3.40
N ALA A 29 8.57 -5.36 2.67
CA ALA A 29 8.57 -5.29 1.21
C ALA A 29 7.67 -4.17 0.67
N THR A 30 8.29 -3.09 0.21
CA THR A 30 7.71 -2.16 -0.77
C THR A 30 7.17 -3.00 -1.93
N LYS A 31 5.85 -2.99 -2.12
CA LYS A 31 5.21 -3.77 -3.19
C LYS A 31 5.80 -3.35 -4.54
N THR A 32 6.45 -4.29 -5.21
CA THR A 32 7.02 -4.13 -6.55
C THR A 32 5.94 -3.70 -7.54
N ALA A 33 6.28 -2.70 -8.36
CA ALA A 33 5.40 -2.05 -9.32
C ALA A 33 4.71 -3.06 -10.26
N ALA A 34 3.44 -2.83 -10.54
CA ALA A 34 2.70 -3.61 -11.51
C ALA A 34 3.31 -3.51 -12.92
N LYS A 35 3.04 -4.53 -13.75
CA LYS A 35 3.59 -4.68 -15.11
C LYS A 35 3.26 -3.49 -16.00
N ASN A 36 2.15 -2.81 -15.73
CA ASN A 36 1.79 -1.52 -16.30
C ASN A 36 1.61 -0.46 -15.19
N ARG A 37 2.00 0.79 -15.44
CA ARG A 37 1.92 1.87 -14.42
C ARG A 37 0.48 2.20 -13.99
N THR A 38 -0.48 1.86 -14.84
CA THR A 38 -1.93 2.06 -14.65
C THR A 38 -2.61 0.85 -14.01
N ASP A 39 -1.91 -0.26 -13.81
CA ASP A 39 -2.52 -1.43 -13.18
C ASP A 39 -2.76 -1.16 -11.69
N PRO A 40 -3.94 -1.47 -11.16
CA PRO A 40 -4.23 -1.28 -9.75
C PRO A 40 -3.31 -2.12 -8.85
N VAL A 41 -2.60 -1.46 -7.95
CA VAL A 41 -1.76 -2.08 -6.92
C VAL A 41 -2.52 -2.08 -5.60
N ALA A 42 -2.55 -3.21 -4.90
CA ALA A 42 -3.13 -3.27 -3.57
C ALA A 42 -2.31 -2.45 -2.57
N VAL A 43 -2.93 -1.55 -1.82
CA VAL A 43 -2.27 -0.71 -0.81
C VAL A 43 -2.95 -0.87 0.54
N ALA A 44 -2.35 -0.33 1.60
CA ALA A 44 -2.92 -0.36 2.95
C ALA A 44 -2.86 1.04 3.57
N VAL A 45 -3.94 1.45 4.24
CA VAL A 45 -4.01 2.75 4.91
C VAL A 45 -2.85 2.91 5.90
N GLY A 46 -2.18 4.06 5.84
CA GLY A 46 -1.02 4.37 6.68
C GLY A 46 0.29 3.70 6.26
N LYS A 47 0.29 2.76 5.31
CA LYS A 47 1.52 2.16 4.79
C LYS A 47 1.99 2.91 3.54
N PRO A 48 3.30 3.15 3.40
CA PRO A 48 3.81 3.83 2.21
C PRO A 48 3.60 2.96 0.97
N PHE A 49 3.42 3.60 -0.17
CA PHE A 49 3.37 2.91 -1.45
C PHE A 49 3.85 3.83 -2.58
N THR A 50 4.31 3.24 -3.68
CA THR A 50 4.78 3.97 -4.86
C THR A 50 3.86 3.69 -6.04
N ILE A 51 3.44 4.76 -6.72
CA ILE A 51 2.70 4.70 -7.99
C ILE A 51 3.44 5.57 -9.00
N GLY A 52 3.85 4.95 -10.11
CA GLY A 52 4.71 5.60 -11.10
C GLY A 52 6.02 6.12 -10.48
N LYS A 53 6.19 7.45 -10.49
CA LYS A 53 7.38 8.16 -10.00
C LYS A 53 7.18 8.84 -8.65
N HIS A 54 6.07 8.58 -7.98
CA HIS A 54 5.69 9.26 -6.77
C HIS A 54 5.37 8.25 -5.67
N ARG A 55 5.86 8.54 -4.47
CA ARG A 55 5.61 7.73 -3.28
C ARG A 55 4.69 8.49 -2.35
N LEU A 56 3.56 7.90 -1.98
CA LEU A 56 2.79 8.36 -0.83
C LEU A 56 3.46 7.79 0.43
N ASP A 57 3.92 8.68 1.30
CA ASP A 57 4.71 8.33 2.47
C ASP A 57 3.87 7.67 3.57
N ALA A 58 4.57 7.01 4.49
CA ALA A 58 3.93 6.34 5.62
C ALA A 58 3.13 7.35 6.47
N GLY A 59 2.03 6.90 7.06
CA GLY A 59 1.18 7.73 7.92
C GLY A 59 0.10 8.53 7.20
N TRP A 60 -0.11 8.31 5.88
CA TRP A 60 -1.30 8.82 5.19
C TRP A 60 -2.60 8.26 5.79
N LYS A 61 -3.67 9.05 5.78
CA LYS A 61 -4.91 8.76 6.50
C LYS A 61 -6.12 8.90 5.59
N LEU A 62 -7.10 8.04 5.84
CA LEU A 62 -8.48 8.25 5.42
C LEU A 62 -9.18 9.08 6.50
N ALA A 63 -9.51 10.32 6.20
CA ALA A 63 -10.28 11.22 7.05
C ALA A 63 -11.73 11.30 6.55
N TYR A 64 -12.61 11.73 7.44
CA TYR A 64 -14.00 12.02 7.13
C TYR A 64 -14.34 13.38 7.72
N GLN A 65 -14.94 14.24 6.91
CA GLN A 65 -15.46 15.52 7.35
C GLN A 65 -16.93 15.58 6.98
N GLN A 66 -17.79 15.78 7.97
CA GLN A 66 -19.22 15.91 7.77
C GLN A 66 -19.50 16.96 6.70
N TYR A 67 -20.46 16.68 5.81
CA TYR A 67 -20.82 17.48 4.62
C TYR A 67 -19.80 17.50 3.47
N LEU A 68 -18.51 17.22 3.72
CA LEU A 68 -17.49 17.12 2.67
C LEU A 68 -17.14 15.67 2.29
N GLY A 69 -17.60 14.70 3.08
CA GLY A 69 -17.35 13.29 2.85
C GLY A 69 -15.94 12.83 3.26
N ALA A 70 -15.56 11.66 2.72
CA ALA A 70 -14.25 11.08 2.93
C ALA A 70 -13.16 11.79 2.10
N LYS A 71 -11.96 11.88 2.66
CA LYS A 71 -10.76 12.34 1.95
C LYS A 71 -9.54 11.57 2.38
N VAL A 72 -8.54 11.50 1.51
CA VAL A 72 -7.20 11.01 1.90
C VAL A 72 -6.28 12.19 2.11
N THR A 73 -5.49 12.15 3.17
CA THR A 73 -4.45 13.14 3.47
C THR A 73 -3.12 12.45 3.68
N GLY A 74 -2.03 13.03 3.21
CA GLY A 74 -0.70 12.45 3.36
C GLY A 74 0.41 13.36 2.87
N THR A 75 1.60 12.80 2.74
CA THR A 75 2.75 13.45 2.11
C THR A 75 3.15 12.62 0.89
N VAL A 76 3.30 13.27 -0.26
CA VAL A 76 3.77 12.64 -1.49
C VAL A 76 5.18 13.14 -1.81
N THR A 77 6.04 12.23 -2.25
CA THR A 77 7.44 12.49 -2.59
C THR A 77 7.72 12.10 -4.04
N ASN A 78 8.37 12.98 -4.81
CA ASN A 78 8.87 12.62 -6.14
C ASN A 78 10.15 11.78 -6.02
N THR A 79 10.08 10.52 -6.45
CA THR A 79 11.20 9.56 -6.37
C THR A 79 12.00 9.47 -7.66
N SER A 80 11.72 10.33 -8.65
CA SER A 80 12.45 10.36 -9.91
C SER A 80 13.54 11.41 -9.94
N LYS A 81 14.35 11.40 -11.01
CA LYS A 81 15.43 12.37 -11.25
C LYS A 81 14.96 13.62 -12.02
N LYS A 82 13.65 13.77 -12.26
CA LYS A 82 13.08 14.89 -13.03
C LYS A 82 11.91 15.50 -12.27
N THR A 83 11.66 16.77 -12.48
CA THR A 83 10.45 17.44 -12.01
C THR A 83 9.22 16.75 -12.60
N SER A 84 8.21 16.47 -11.77
CA SER A 84 6.95 15.88 -12.22
C SER A 84 5.82 16.10 -11.23
N THR A 85 4.59 15.98 -11.73
CA THR A 85 3.35 16.02 -10.94
C THR A 85 2.88 14.61 -10.59
N ALA A 86 2.50 14.39 -9.33
CA ALA A 86 1.85 13.17 -8.90
C ALA A 86 0.37 13.21 -9.32
N ILE A 87 -0.06 12.26 -10.13
CA ILE A 87 -1.47 12.07 -10.50
C ILE A 87 -1.80 10.59 -10.41
N PHE A 88 -2.65 10.25 -9.43
CA PHE A 88 -3.03 8.88 -9.15
C PHE A 88 -4.37 8.83 -8.41
N THR A 89 -4.98 7.66 -8.46
CA THR A 89 -6.27 7.40 -7.83
C THR A 89 -6.13 6.32 -6.76
N ILE A 90 -6.75 6.51 -5.58
CA ILE A 90 -6.89 5.49 -4.54
C ILE A 90 -8.35 5.04 -4.46
N LYS A 91 -8.61 3.77 -4.75
CA LYS A 91 -9.95 3.17 -4.68
C LYS A 91 -10.11 2.37 -3.39
N PHE A 92 -11.24 2.56 -2.73
CA PHE A 92 -11.72 1.75 -1.62
C PHE A 92 -12.82 0.85 -2.14
N LEU A 93 -12.66 -0.46 -1.97
CA LEU A 93 -13.57 -1.46 -2.51
C LEU A 93 -14.23 -2.27 -1.39
N LYS A 94 -15.48 -2.65 -1.63
CA LYS A 94 -16.20 -3.69 -0.89
C LYS A 94 -16.47 -4.82 -1.86
N ALA A 95 -15.84 -5.97 -1.66
CA ALA A 95 -15.76 -7.02 -2.67
C ALA A 95 -15.25 -6.47 -4.02
N THR A 96 -16.12 -6.35 -5.03
CA THR A 96 -15.80 -5.82 -6.36
C THR A 96 -16.36 -4.42 -6.61
N THR A 97 -17.11 -3.85 -5.66
CA THR A 97 -17.73 -2.53 -5.79
C THR A 97 -16.81 -1.44 -5.27
N VAL A 98 -16.58 -0.39 -6.07
CA VAL A 98 -15.88 0.82 -5.63
C VAL A 98 -16.82 1.63 -4.74
N VAL A 99 -16.51 1.71 -3.45
CA VAL A 99 -17.28 2.47 -2.45
C VAL A 99 -16.65 3.84 -2.16
N GLY A 100 -15.39 4.05 -2.54
CA GLY A 100 -14.71 5.33 -2.49
C GLY A 100 -13.67 5.44 -3.60
N ASN A 101 -13.52 6.63 -4.17
CA ASN A 101 -12.63 6.89 -5.31
C ASN A 101 -11.89 8.21 -5.09
N MET A 102 -10.69 8.17 -4.51
CA MET A 102 -9.94 9.38 -4.15
C MET A 102 -9.01 9.79 -5.29
N SER A 103 -9.24 10.94 -5.90
CA SER A 103 -8.32 11.52 -6.89
C SER A 103 -7.27 12.36 -6.19
N CYS A 104 -5.99 12.04 -6.42
CA CYS A 104 -4.83 12.70 -5.83
C CYS A 104 -4.05 13.44 -6.93
N VAL A 105 -3.88 14.75 -6.77
CA VAL A 105 -3.04 15.58 -7.65
C VAL A 105 -2.13 16.45 -6.79
N SER A 106 -0.82 16.45 -7.07
CA SER A 106 0.14 17.38 -6.45
C SER A 106 0.37 18.62 -7.33
N ASN A 107 1.17 19.57 -6.85
CA ASN A 107 1.85 20.51 -7.75
C ASN A 107 3.04 19.81 -8.42
N GLU A 108 3.78 20.51 -9.28
CA GLU A 108 5.09 20.04 -9.71
C GLU A 108 6.03 19.88 -8.52
N LEU A 109 6.71 18.74 -8.47
CA LEU A 109 7.67 18.41 -7.43
C LEU A 109 9.04 18.21 -8.06
N GLU A 110 10.04 18.91 -7.54
CA GLU A 110 11.45 18.69 -7.86
C GLU A 110 11.89 17.27 -7.45
N PRO A 111 13.00 16.75 -8.00
CA PRO A 111 13.56 15.46 -7.57
C PRO A 111 13.77 15.39 -6.05
N GLY A 112 13.13 14.42 -5.40
CA GLY A 112 13.20 14.22 -3.95
C GLY A 112 12.35 15.18 -3.12
N GLN A 113 11.64 16.13 -3.74
CA GLN A 113 10.75 17.04 -3.01
C GLN A 113 9.51 16.30 -2.51
N SER A 114 9.11 16.65 -1.29
CA SER A 114 7.87 16.20 -0.66
C SER A 114 6.87 17.35 -0.53
N GLN A 115 5.57 17.03 -0.65
CA GLN A 115 4.48 17.97 -0.44
C GLN A 115 3.32 17.29 0.29
N ALA A 116 2.63 18.02 1.16
CA ALA A 116 1.34 17.58 1.68
C ALA A 116 0.31 17.49 0.54
N ILE A 117 -0.48 16.41 0.52
CA ILE A 117 -1.52 16.19 -0.48
C ILE A 117 -2.86 15.88 0.19
N GLU A 118 -3.92 16.38 -0.43
CA GLU A 118 -5.30 16.03 -0.11
C GLU A 118 -5.94 15.43 -1.36
N CYS A 119 -6.50 14.24 -1.22
CA CYS A 119 -7.19 13.54 -2.29
C CYS A 119 -8.69 13.53 -2.01
N LEU A 120 -9.46 13.98 -2.99
CA LEU A 120 -10.89 14.18 -2.85
C LEU A 120 -11.66 12.98 -3.37
N ASN A 121 -12.73 12.61 -2.68
CA ASN A 121 -13.61 11.54 -3.11
C ASN A 121 -14.46 11.98 -4.30
N GLY A 122 -14.34 11.29 -5.42
CA GLY A 122 -15.17 11.47 -6.61
C GLY A 122 -16.51 10.71 -6.55
N VAL A 123 -16.73 9.85 -5.55
CA VAL A 123 -18.04 9.21 -5.34
C VAL A 123 -18.97 10.21 -4.66
N ALA A 124 -20.13 10.45 -5.28
CA ALA A 124 -21.11 11.41 -4.78
C ALA A 124 -21.66 11.03 -3.40
N GLY A 125 -21.93 12.05 -2.58
CA GLY A 125 -22.57 11.94 -1.26
C GLY A 125 -21.60 12.04 -0.08
N ASP A 126 -22.16 12.22 1.11
CA ASP A 126 -21.43 12.30 2.37
C ASP A 126 -21.06 10.90 2.90
N VAL A 127 -20.20 10.20 2.14
CA VAL A 127 -19.88 8.79 2.42
C VAL A 127 -18.77 8.69 3.46
N ASN A 128 -19.14 8.33 4.69
CA ASN A 128 -18.17 7.86 5.67
C ASN A 128 -17.73 6.42 5.32
N LEU A 129 -16.46 6.27 4.95
CA LEU A 129 -15.86 5.00 4.52
C LEU A 129 -15.37 4.11 5.67
N LYS A 130 -15.46 4.55 6.93
CA LYS A 130 -15.01 3.78 8.09
C LYS A 130 -15.78 2.45 8.20
N GLY A 131 -15.05 1.33 8.10
CA GLY A 131 -15.63 -0.02 8.17
C GLY A 131 -16.44 -0.45 6.94
N LYS A 132 -16.42 0.34 5.85
CA LYS A 132 -17.25 0.08 4.66
C LYS A 132 -16.50 -0.52 3.47
N TYR A 133 -15.20 -0.76 3.61
CA TYR A 133 -14.35 -1.37 2.58
C TYR A 133 -13.56 -2.54 3.17
N ASP A 134 -13.15 -3.47 2.32
CA ASP A 134 -12.28 -4.61 2.67
C ASP A 134 -10.95 -4.59 1.89
N LYS A 135 -10.88 -3.81 0.81
CA LYS A 135 -9.69 -3.68 -0.04
C LYS A 135 -9.44 -2.23 -0.42
N VAL A 136 -8.15 -1.88 -0.54
CA VAL A 136 -7.71 -0.59 -1.07
C VAL A 136 -6.74 -0.84 -2.21
N THR A 137 -6.91 -0.12 -3.32
CA THR A 137 -5.99 -0.15 -4.46
C THR A 137 -5.57 1.26 -4.84
N ALA A 138 -4.42 1.39 -5.48
CA ALA A 138 -3.96 2.62 -6.08
C ALA A 138 -3.46 2.39 -7.51
N GLU A 139 -3.68 3.33 -8.40
CA GLU A 139 -3.28 3.27 -9.81
C GLU A 139 -2.90 4.66 -10.32
N ALA A 140 -1.95 4.74 -11.26
CA ALA A 140 -1.66 5.99 -11.95
C ALA A 140 -2.75 6.27 -12.99
N ASP A 141 -3.13 7.53 -13.17
CA ASP A 141 -4.21 7.86 -14.10
C ASP A 141 -3.74 7.91 -15.57
N PHE A 142 -2.44 7.99 -15.83
CA PHE A 142 -1.87 7.97 -17.20
C PHE A 142 -0.46 7.42 -17.28
#